data_AF-W4G3A1-F1
#
_entry.id   AF-W4G3A1-F1
#
_cell.length_a   1.000
_cell.length_b   1.000
_cell.length_c   1.000
_cell.angle_alpha   90.00
_cell.angle_beta   90.00
_cell.angle_gamma   90.00
#
_symmetry.space_group_name_H-M   'P 1'
#
loop_
_entity.id
_entity.type
_entity.pdbx_description
1 polymer ?
#
loop_
_entity_poly.entity_id
_entity_poly.type
_entity_poly.pdbx_seq_one_letter_code
_entity_poly.pdbx_strand_id
1 'polypeptide(L)'
;MLSTNGSVTANASVPEEAKALPKCIYDVMQLLDQVLRVEITDGRILVGLFHCLDKDKNLILTETTEYRYANNHVKQDDSPTPSVRSLGMTLIPGRHVLKVSRQATPPSS
;
A
#
# COMPACT_ATOMS: atom_id res chain seq x y z
N MET A 1 8.16 -33.49 -11.27
CA MET A 1 7.95 -32.08 -11.66
C MET A 1 6.52 -31.95 -12.14
N LEU A 2 5.64 -31.29 -11.38
CA LEU A 2 4.27 -31.02 -11.80
C LEU A 2 4.19 -29.54 -12.16
N SER A 3 4.11 -29.26 -13.46
CA SER A 3 3.87 -27.92 -14.01
C SER A 3 2.40 -27.57 -13.84
N THR A 4 2.07 -26.60 -12.98
CA THR A 4 0.72 -26.05 -12.93
C THR A 4 0.64 -24.85 -13.87
N ASN A 5 -0.11 -25.01 -14.96
CA ASN A 5 -0.48 -23.92 -15.88
C ASN A 5 -1.58 -23.06 -15.25
N GLY A 6 -1.32 -22.49 -14.07
CA GLY A 6 -2.22 -21.57 -13.41
C GLY A 6 -2.14 -20.20 -14.06
N SER A 7 -3.07 -19.88 -14.96
CA SER A 7 -3.33 -18.50 -15.35
C SER A 7 -3.85 -17.77 -14.10
N VAL A 8 -3.00 -16.93 -13.51
CA VAL A 8 -3.40 -16.05 -12.40
C VAL A 8 -4.24 -14.93 -12.99
N THR A 9 -5.55 -15.12 -13.04
CA THR A 9 -6.48 -14.02 -13.30
C THR A 9 -6.59 -13.18 -12.03
N ALA A 10 -5.76 -12.14 -11.92
CA ALA A 10 -5.63 -11.24 -10.77
C ALA A 10 -6.83 -10.30 -10.53
N ASN A 11 -8.04 -10.70 -10.92
CA ASN A 11 -9.27 -9.95 -10.65
C ASN A 11 -10.34 -10.92 -10.16
N ALA A 12 -10.25 -11.31 -8.89
CA ALA A 12 -11.34 -12.02 -8.24
C ALA A 12 -12.58 -11.11 -8.27
N SER A 13 -13.64 -11.56 -8.96
CA SER A 13 -14.95 -10.92 -8.85
C SER A 13 -15.32 -10.89 -7.37
N VAL A 14 -15.47 -9.69 -6.82
CA VAL A 14 -15.84 -9.49 -5.42
C VAL A 14 -17.12 -10.30 -5.15
N PRO A 15 -17.13 -11.25 -4.20
CA PRO A 15 -18.29 -12.11 -3.94
C PRO A 15 -19.54 -11.26 -3.68
N GLU A 16 -20.72 -11.68 -4.17
CA GLU A 16 -21.99 -10.98 -3.94
C GLU A 16 -22.25 -10.70 -2.45
N GLU A 17 -21.84 -11.63 -1.57
CA GLU A 17 -21.92 -11.50 -0.12
C GLU A 17 -21.14 -10.28 0.41
N ALA A 18 -20.08 -9.86 -0.27
CA ALA A 18 -19.31 -8.70 0.13
C ALA A 18 -20.10 -7.39 -0.01
N LYS A 19 -21.06 -7.33 -0.96
CA LYS A 19 -21.92 -6.14 -1.15
C LYS A 19 -22.90 -5.92 0.00
N ALA A 20 -23.17 -6.95 0.81
CA ALA A 20 -24.01 -6.84 1.99
C ALA A 20 -23.26 -6.30 3.22
N LEU A 21 -21.92 -6.16 3.18
CA LEU A 21 -21.17 -5.57 4.27
C LEU A 21 -21.43 -4.07 4.42
N PRO A 22 -21.21 -3.51 5.63
CA PRO A 22 -21.15 -2.07 5.82
C PRO A 22 -20.23 -1.42 4.79
N LYS A 23 -20.68 -0.30 4.21
CA LYS A 23 -19.98 0.40 3.13
C LYS A 23 -18.49 0.59 3.39
N CYS A 24 -18.10 0.96 4.61
CA CYS A 24 -16.70 1.16 4.97
C CYS A 24 -15.85 -0.12 4.86
N ILE A 25 -16.39 -1.27 5.23
CA ILE A 25 -15.67 -2.55 5.12
C ILE A 25 -15.58 -2.94 3.64
N TYR A 26 -16.67 -2.80 2.89
CA TYR A 26 -16.67 -3.04 1.45
C TYR A 26 -15.61 -2.18 0.73
N ASP A 27 -15.58 -0.87 1.00
CA ASP A 27 -14.63 0.07 0.40
C ASP A 27 -13.17 -0.33 0.71
N VAL A 28 -12.87 -0.77 1.93
CA VAL A 28 -11.53 -1.25 2.31
C VAL A 28 -11.21 -2.57 1.62
N MET A 29 -12.16 -3.50 1.50
CA MET A 29 -11.95 -4.76 0.79
C MET A 29 -11.61 -4.53 -0.69
N GLN A 30 -12.15 -3.49 -1.33
CA GLN A 30 -11.79 -3.11 -2.71
C GLN A 30 -10.34 -2.64 -2.85
N LEU A 31 -9.67 -2.32 -1.75
CA LEU A 31 -8.27 -1.90 -1.76
C LEU A 31 -7.30 -3.08 -1.65
N LEU A 32 -7.77 -4.29 -1.31
CA LEU A 32 -6.92 -5.48 -1.23
C LEU A 32 -6.21 -5.73 -2.56
N ASP A 33 -4.95 -6.12 -2.46
CA ASP A 33 -4.02 -6.32 -3.57
C ASP A 33 -3.79 -5.07 -4.44
N GLN A 34 -4.24 -3.89 -4.01
CA GLN A 34 -3.88 -2.62 -4.62
C GLN A 34 -2.61 -2.04 -4.01
N VAL A 35 -1.85 -1.30 -4.81
CA VAL A 35 -0.70 -0.54 -4.31
C VAL A 35 -1.20 0.66 -3.51
N LEU A 36 -0.86 0.71 -2.23
CA LEU A 36 -1.18 1.82 -1.35
C LEU A 36 0.07 2.64 -1.04
N ARG A 37 -0.12 3.96 -1.01
CA ARG A 37 0.82 4.93 -0.47
C ARG A 37 0.36 5.32 0.94
N VAL A 38 1.22 5.09 1.92
CA VAL A 38 0.97 5.30 3.35
C VAL A 38 1.96 6.32 3.91
N GLU A 39 1.44 7.42 4.45
CA GLU A 39 2.24 8.41 5.20
C GLU A 39 2.22 8.05 6.68
N ILE A 40 3.39 8.08 7.33
CA ILE A 40 3.52 7.77 8.76
C ILE A 40 4.06 8.94 9.59
N THR A 41 3.86 8.84 10.91
CA THR A 41 4.11 9.93 11.88
C THR A 41 5.53 10.51 11.88
N ASP A 42 6.54 9.78 11.43
CA ASP A 42 7.93 10.25 11.39
C ASP A 42 8.34 10.83 10.01
N GLY A 43 7.37 11.10 9.14
CA GLY A 43 7.58 11.75 7.84
C GLY A 43 7.95 10.79 6.71
N ARG A 44 8.00 9.48 6.96
CA ARG A 44 8.22 8.49 5.89
C ARG A 44 6.96 8.22 5.10
N ILE A 45 7.17 7.83 3.84
CA ILE A 45 6.14 7.32 2.94
C ILE A 45 6.47 5.88 2.60
N LEU A 46 5.52 4.98 2.81
CA LEU A 46 5.62 3.56 2.49
C LEU A 46 4.69 3.28 1.32
N VAL A 47 5.21 2.66 0.27
CA VAL A 47 4.45 2.26 -0.92
C VAL A 47 4.56 0.75 -1.08
N GLY A 48 3.45 0.04 -1.08
CA GLY A 48 3.44 -1.42 -1.23
C GLY A 48 2.04 -1.97 -1.49
N LEU A 49 1.96 -3.27 -1.79
CA LEU A 49 0.71 -3.98 -2.03
C LEU A 49 -0.01 -4.24 -0.71
N PHE A 50 -1.27 -3.81 -0.61
CA PHE A 50 -2.06 -3.96 0.61
C PHE A 50 -2.66 -5.35 0.73
N HIS A 51 -2.30 -6.04 1.81
CA HIS A 51 -2.71 -7.43 2.00
C HIS A 51 -3.60 -7.64 3.23
N CYS A 52 -3.38 -6.89 4.31
CA CYS A 52 -4.17 -7.05 5.53
C CYS A 52 -4.40 -5.71 6.24
N LEU A 53 -5.59 -5.57 6.84
CA LEU A 53 -5.95 -4.58 7.84
C LEU A 53 -6.61 -5.28 9.03
N ASP A 54 -6.21 -4.94 10.24
CA ASP A 54 -6.86 -5.42 11.46
C ASP A 54 -7.73 -4.34 12.14
N LYS A 55 -8.36 -4.72 13.26
CA LYS A 55 -9.22 -3.83 14.07
C LYS A 55 -8.49 -2.60 14.62
N ASP A 56 -7.19 -2.72 14.87
CA ASP A 56 -6.37 -1.64 15.44
C ASP A 56 -5.80 -0.73 14.36
N LYS A 57 -6.10 -1.04 13.09
CA LYS A 57 -5.64 -0.40 11.87
C LYS A 57 -4.17 -0.69 11.56
N ASN A 58 -3.64 -1.80 12.07
CA ASN A 58 -2.34 -2.28 11.63
C ASN A 58 -2.45 -2.76 10.18
N LEU A 59 -1.53 -2.31 9.34
CA LEU A 59 -1.46 -2.63 7.92
C LEU A 59 -0.35 -3.63 7.68
N ILE A 60 -0.59 -4.61 6.81
CA ILE A 60 0.47 -5.41 6.20
C ILE A 60 0.56 -5.02 4.72
N LEU A 61 1.74 -4.55 4.34
CA LEU A 61 2.12 -4.31 2.95
C LEU A 61 3.16 -5.33 2.49
N THR A 62 3.05 -5.83 1.27
CA THR A 62 4.10 -6.60 0.59
C THR A 62 4.79 -5.73 -0.47
N GLU A 63 5.97 -6.16 -0.93
CA GLU A 63 6.78 -5.41 -1.92
C GLU A 63 7.02 -3.94 -1.56
N THR A 64 7.13 -3.66 -0.25
CA THR A 64 7.12 -2.31 0.26
C THR A 64 8.43 -1.58 -0.04
N THR A 65 8.30 -0.34 -0.51
CA THR A 65 9.39 0.63 -0.66
C THR A 65 9.16 1.81 0.28
N GLU A 66 10.18 2.13 1.07
CA GLU A 66 10.24 3.30 1.94
C GLU A 66 10.87 4.49 1.22
N TYR A 67 10.23 5.66 1.35
CA TYR A 67 10.71 6.95 0.92
C TYR A 67 10.86 7.84 2.15
N ARG A 68 12.05 8.42 2.33
CA ARG A 68 12.35 9.36 3.42
C ARG A 68 12.92 10.64 2.84
N TYR A 69 12.26 11.75 3.13
CA TYR A 69 12.73 13.08 2.76
C TYR A 69 13.67 13.58 3.85
N ALA A 70 14.79 14.20 3.47
CA ALA A 70 15.69 14.81 4.45
C ALA A 70 15.00 16.07 5.02
N ASN A 71 14.93 16.17 6.35
CA ASN A 71 14.30 17.31 7.05
C ASN A 71 15.13 18.60 6.99
N ASN A 72 16.19 18.65 6.17
CA ASN A 72 17.21 19.69 6.22
C ASN A 72 17.17 20.56 4.97
N HIS A 73 16.79 21.83 5.16
CA HIS A 73 17.17 23.01 4.37
C HIS A 73 17.67 22.74 2.94
N VAL A 74 16.73 22.51 2.04
CA VAL A 74 17.02 22.57 0.62
C VAL A 74 17.13 24.04 0.23
N LYS A 75 18.35 24.44 -0.17
CA LYS A 75 18.58 25.68 -0.91
C LYS A 75 17.63 25.69 -2.11
N GLN A 76 17.06 26.86 -2.38
CA GLN A 76 15.89 27.15 -3.21
C GLN A 76 15.84 26.58 -4.66
N ASP A 77 16.80 25.74 -5.09
CA ASP A 77 16.95 25.31 -6.49
C ASP A 77 16.95 23.80 -6.76
N ASP A 78 17.01 22.92 -5.75
CA ASP A 78 16.99 21.47 -5.97
C ASP A 78 15.69 20.85 -5.44
N SER A 79 14.93 20.11 -6.26
CA SER A 79 13.78 19.35 -5.75
C SER A 79 14.27 18.34 -4.69
N PRO A 80 13.65 18.25 -3.50
CA PRO A 80 14.10 17.33 -2.45
C PRO A 80 13.98 15.88 -2.94
N THR A 81 15.11 15.26 -3.24
CA THR A 81 15.19 13.86 -3.64
C THR A 81 15.09 12.98 -2.39
N PRO A 82 14.10 12.10 -2.25
CA PRO A 82 13.99 11.22 -1.09
C PRO A 82 15.04 10.11 -1.16
N SER A 83 15.53 9.66 0.00
CA SER A 83 16.23 8.38 0.08
C SER A 83 15.21 7.25 -0.06
N VAL A 84 15.50 6.28 -0.92
CA VAL A 84 14.62 5.16 -1.25
C VAL A 84 15.20 3.85 -0.72
N ARG A 85 14.38 3.02 -0.07
CA ARG A 85 14.80 1.72 0.47
C ARG A 85 13.72 0.66 0.23
N SER A 86 14.10 -0.49 -0.34
CA SER A 86 13.22 -1.67 -0.38
C SER A 86 13.17 -2.36 0.99
N LEU A 87 11.96 -2.66 1.47
CA LEU A 87 11.70 -3.32 2.75
C LEU A 87 11.13 -4.73 2.59
N GLY A 88 10.39 -5.02 1.51
CA GLY A 88 9.69 -6.29 1.33
C GLY A 88 8.36 -6.33 2.09
N MET A 89 8.14 -7.34 2.95
CA MET A 89 6.92 -7.44 3.75
C MET A 89 7.04 -6.59 5.02
N THR A 90 6.09 -5.66 5.22
CA THR A 90 6.16 -4.65 6.27
C THR A 90 4.85 -4.58 7.04
N LEU A 91 4.93 -4.67 8.37
CA LEU A 91 3.84 -4.33 9.28
C LEU A 91 3.96 -2.85 9.69
N ILE A 92 2.88 -2.10 9.51
CA ILE A 92 2.78 -0.69 9.91
C ILE A 92 1.76 -0.61 11.05
N PRO A 93 2.18 -0.26 12.29
CA PRO A 93 1.24 -0.11 13.38
C PRO A 93 0.26 1.04 13.11
N GLY A 94 -1.03 0.80 13.35
CA GLY A 94 -2.10 1.76 13.01
C GLY A 94 -1.95 3.13 13.67
N ARG A 95 -1.35 3.18 14.85
CA ARG A 95 -1.03 4.44 15.58
C ARG A 95 -0.07 5.37 14.83
N HIS A 96 0.71 4.84 13.89
CA HIS A 96 1.65 5.62 13.10
C HIS A 96 1.09 6.04 11.74
N VAL A 97 -0.07 5.52 11.33
CA VAL A 97 -0.67 5.82 10.03
C VAL A 97 -1.31 7.21 10.08
N LEU A 98 -0.86 8.11 9.20
CA LEU A 98 -1.44 9.44 9.04
C LEU A 98 -2.44 9.48 7.88
N LYS A 99 -2.05 8.92 6.74
CA LYS A 99 -2.84 8.96 5.51
C LYS A 99 -2.57 7.74 4.65
N VAL A 100 -3.62 7.24 4.01
CA VAL A 100 -3.55 6.13 3.05
C VAL A 100 -4.21 6.58 1.75
N SER A 101 -3.57 6.33 0.62
CA SER A 101 -4.11 6.62 -0.72
C SER A 101 -3.74 5.52 -1.70
N ARG A 102 -4.68 5.10 -2.55
CA ARG A 102 -4.40 4.17 -3.64
C ARG A 102 -3.48 4.83 -4.66
N GLN A 103 -2.36 4.21 -4.97
CA GLN A 103 -1.51 4.64 -6.06
C GLN A 103 -2.13 4.16 -7.38
N ALA A 104 -2.26 5.07 -8.36
CA ALA A 104 -2.66 4.65 -9.69
C ALA A 104 -1.55 3.78 -10.28
N THR A 105 -1.87 2.53 -10.61
CA THR A 105 -1.01 1.71 -11.46
C THR A 105 -0.93 2.42 -12.82
N PRO A 106 0.26 2.72 -13.35
CA PRO A 106 0.36 3.18 -14.73
C PRO A 106 -0.27 2.12 -15.64
N PRO A 107 -1.06 2.50 -16.66
CA PRO A 107 -1.63 1.52 -17.59
C PRO A 107 -0.48 0.71 -18.20
N SER A 108 -0.57 -0.61 -18.10
CA SER A 108 0.34 -1.51 -18.81
C SER A 108 0.18 -1.25 -20.31
N SER A 109 1.22 -0.68 -20.92
CA SER A 109 1.35 -0.52 -22.37
C SER A 109 1.39 -1.85 -23.11
#